data_AF-A0A1Y1UL53-F1
#
_entry.id   AF-A0A1Y1UL53-F1
#
_cell.length_a   1.000
_cell.length_b   1.000
_cell.length_c   1.000
_cell.angle_alpha   90.00
_cell.angle_beta   90.00
_cell.angle_gamma   90.00
#
_symmetry.space_group_name_H-M   'P 1'
#
loop_
_entity.id
_entity.type
_entity.pdbx_description
1 polymer ?
#
loop_
_entity_poly.entity_id
_entity_poly.type
_entity_poly.pdbx_seq_one_letter_code
_entity_poly.pdbx_strand_id
1 'polypeptide(L)' 'NVLFHYACKKGKNVKIIKYLMDNGKRSIDINKQDNNKWTPFRYACIKGYENIVKYLINNEAYKI' A
#
# COMPACT_ATOMS: atom_id res chain seq x y z
N ASN A 1 5.92 3.56 -6.20
CA ASN A 1 4.56 3.16 -6.65
C ASN A 1 4.48 1.71 -7.06
N VAL A 2 5.12 1.24 -8.15
CA VAL A 2 4.98 -0.16 -8.62
C VAL A 2 5.32 -1.21 -7.55
N LEU A 3 6.48 -1.09 -6.89
CA LEU A 3 6.90 -2.03 -5.83
C LEU A 3 5.97 -2.00 -4.62
N PHE A 4 5.54 -0.81 -4.19
CA PHE A 4 4.60 -0.64 -3.08
C PHE A 4 3.24 -1.26 -3.38
N HIS A 5 2.73 -1.00 -4.59
CA HIS A 5 1.47 -1.54 -5.09
C HIS A 5 1.51 -3.07 -5.12
N TYR A 6 2.60 -3.64 -5.66
CA TYR A 6 2.82 -5.08 -5.66
C TYR A 6 2.88 -5.67 -4.24
N ALA A 7 3.57 -4.99 -3.32
CA ALA A 7 3.70 -5.45 -1.94
C ALA A 7 2.35 -5.51 -1.22
N CYS A 8 1.49 -4.49 -1.38
CA CYS A 8 0.11 -4.50 -0.87
C CYS A 8 -0.73 -5.59 -1.55
N LYS A 9 -0.64 -5.70 -2.88
CA LYS A 9 -1.37 -6.70 -3.68
C LYS A 9 -1.03 -8.15 -3.29
N LYS A 10 0.20 -8.41 -2.87
CA LYS A 10 0.66 -9.75 -2.48
C LYS A 10 0.66 -9.99 -0.97
N GLY A 11 0.19 -9.05 -0.16
CA GLY A 11 0.10 -9.23 1.29
C GLY A 11 1.46 -9.34 1.96
N LYS A 12 2.47 -8.60 1.48
CA LYS A 12 3.80 -8.64 2.08
C LYS A 12 3.77 -8.06 3.49
N ASN A 13 4.72 -8.50 4.32
CA ASN A 13 4.81 -8.07 5.72
C ASN A 13 4.85 -6.53 5.82
N VAL A 14 4.15 -5.98 6.81
CA VAL A 14 4.09 -4.54 7.10
C VAL A 14 5.48 -3.90 7.21
N LYS A 15 6.51 -4.61 7.68
CA LYS A 15 7.90 -4.11 7.70
C LYS A 15 8.42 -3.76 6.29
N ILE A 16 8.07 -4.56 5.29
CA ILE A 16 8.43 -4.28 3.89
C ILE A 16 7.64 -3.08 3.38
N ILE A 17 6.35 -3.00 3.72
CA ILE A 17 5.50 -1.86 3.34
C ILE A 17 6.04 -0.55 3.92
N LYS A 18 6.40 -0.55 5.22
CA LYS A 18 7.08 0.54 5.93
C LYS A 18 8.38 0.92 5.25
N TYR A 19 9.27 -0.05 5.05
CA TYR A 19 10.56 0.19 4.41
C TYR A 19 10.40 0.87 3.04
N LEU A 20 9.46 0.41 2.22
CA LEU A 20 9.19 1.01 0.91
C LEU A 20 8.66 2.45 1.03
N MET A 21 7.80 2.71 2.02
CA MET A 21 7.22 4.03 2.31
C MET A 21 8.28 5.04 2.77
N ASP A 22 9.14 4.63 3.70
CA ASP A 22 10.09 5.50 4.39
C ASP A 22 11.40 5.68 3.60
N ASN A 23 11.83 4.66 2.83
CA ASN A 23 13.13 4.63 2.15
C ASN A 23 12.99 4.63 0.61
N GLY A 24 11.78 4.84 0.09
CA GLY A 24 11.56 4.92 -1.34
C GLY A 24 12.30 6.10 -1.97
N LYS A 25 13.16 5.85 -2.98
CA LYS A 25 13.85 6.90 -3.76
C LYS A 25 12.92 7.93 -4.43
N ARG A 26 11.62 7.64 -4.50
CA ARG A 26 10.57 8.50 -5.05
C ARG A 26 9.42 8.53 -4.07
N SER A 27 8.82 9.72 -3.89
CA SER A 27 7.57 9.88 -3.14
C SER A 27 6.54 8.85 -3.62
N ILE A 28 5.96 8.11 -2.67
CA ILE A 28 4.97 7.09 -2.99
C ILE A 28 3.60 7.74 -3.00
N ASP A 29 2.99 7.78 -4.19
CA ASP A 29 1.58 8.08 -4.33
C ASP A 29 0.79 6.80 -4.05
N ILE A 30 0.24 6.71 -2.84
CA ILE A 30 -0.57 5.57 -2.43
C ILE A 30 -1.90 5.54 -3.17
N ASN A 31 -2.41 6.66 -3.65
CA ASN A 31 -3.66 6.69 -4.41
C ASN A 31 -3.46 6.32 -5.88
N LYS A 32 -2.20 6.14 -6.32
CA LYS A 32 -1.89 5.73 -7.69
C LYS A 32 -2.54 4.39 -8.01
N GLN A 33 -3.37 4.42 -9.03
CA GLN A 33 -3.99 3.23 -9.59
C GLN A 33 -3.03 2.47 -10.51
N ASP A 34 -3.15 1.13 -10.53
CA ASP A 34 -2.52 0.29 -11.56
C ASP A 34 -3.33 0.30 -12.87
N ASN A 35 -2.90 -0.51 -13.85
CA ASN A 35 -3.57 -0.67 -15.14
C ASN A 35 -5.02 -1.19 -15.01
N ASN A 36 -5.36 -1.80 -13.88
CA ASN A 36 -6.70 -2.28 -13.58
C ASN A 36 -7.55 -1.23 -12.85
N LYS A 37 -7.05 0.01 -12.74
CA LYS A 37 -7.67 1.12 -12.00
C LYS A 37 -7.78 0.84 -10.49
N TRP A 38 -6.93 -0.02 -9.93
CA TRP A 38 -6.98 -0.39 -8.52
C TRP A 38 -5.85 0.25 -7.73
N THR A 39 -6.17 0.74 -6.54
CA THR A 39 -5.19 1.24 -5.58
C THR A 39 -4.58 0.10 -4.76
N PRO A 40 -3.37 0.27 -4.22
CA PRO A 40 -2.76 -0.65 -3.26
C PRO A 40 -3.69 -0.99 -2.08
N PHE A 41 -4.39 0.02 -1.54
CA PHE A 41 -5.37 -0.16 -0.46
C PHE A 41 -6.54 -1.06 -0.86
N ARG A 42 -7.10 -0.88 -2.06
CA ARG A 42 -8.22 -1.73 -2.53
C ARG A 42 -7.83 -3.21 -2.57
N TYR A 43 -6.60 -3.52 -2.98
CA TYR A 43 -6.11 -4.89 -2.92
C TYR A 43 -5.99 -5.42 -1.49
N ALA A 44 -5.46 -4.61 -0.56
CA ALA A 44 -5.31 -5.03 0.83
C ALA A 44 -6.67 -5.32 1.49
N CYS A 45 -7.69 -4.49 1.21
CA CYS A 45 -9.06 -4.67 1.71
C CYS A 45 -9.71 -5.93 1.13
N ILE A 46 -9.74 -6.09 -0.20
CA ILE A 46 -10.40 -7.24 -0.85
C ILE A 46 -9.78 -8.58 -0.44
N LYS A 47 -8.49 -8.59 -0.15
CA LYS A 47 -7.76 -9.79 0.25
C LYS A 47 -7.75 -10.04 1.76
N GLY A 48 -8.34 -9.16 2.56
CA GLY A 48 -8.38 -9.31 4.02
C GLY A 48 -7.02 -9.15 4.71
N TYR A 49 -6.09 -8.38 4.13
CA TYR A 49 -4.78 -8.12 4.75
C TYR A 49 -4.89 -7.04 5.82
N GLU A 50 -5.56 -7.37 6.93
CA GLU A 50 -5.97 -6.45 7.99
C GLU A 50 -4.80 -5.62 8.56
N ASN A 51 -3.64 -6.25 8.75
CA ASN A 51 -2.43 -5.58 9.24
C ASN A 51 -1.91 -4.50 8.26
N ILE A 52 -2.01 -4.73 6.96
CA ILE A 52 -1.67 -3.75 5.93
C ILE A 52 -2.74 -2.66 5.89
N VAL A 53 -4.02 -3.01 5.93
CA VAL A 53 -5.13 -2.04 5.96
C VAL A 53 -5.01 -1.08 7.13
N LYS A 54 -4.83 -1.61 8.35
CA LYS A 54 -4.61 -0.81 9.57
C LYS A 54 -3.41 0.13 9.41
N TYR A 55 -2.30 -0.38 8.87
CA TYR A 55 -1.12 0.43 8.63
C TYR A 55 -1.40 1.58 7.64
N LEU A 56 -2.04 1.29 6.51
CA LEU A 56 -2.33 2.28 5.47
C LEU A 56 -3.32 3.37 5.93
N ILE A 57 -4.29 3.03 6.79
CA ILE A 57 -5.22 4.01 7.37
C ILE A 57 -4.51 4.90 8.40
N ASN A 58 -3.70 4.31 9.28
CA ASN A 58 -3.10 5.03 10.40
C ASN A 58 -1.98 6.00 9.99
N ASN A 59 -1.28 5.73 8.88
CA ASN A 59 -0.12 6.53 8.45
C ASN A 59 -0.49 7.75 7.58
N GLU A 60 -1.69 8.32 7.73
CA GLU A 60 -2.23 9.44 6.92
C GLU A 60 -2.31 9.19 5.41
N ALA A 61 -1.83 8.05 4.93
CA ALA A 61 -1.82 7.67 3.53
C ALA A 61 -3.24 7.56 2.93
N TYR A 62 -4.25 7.25 3.74
CA TYR A 62 -5.64 7.20 3.30
C TYR A 62 -6.59 7.77 4.35
N LYS A 63 -6.30 8.96 4.93
CA LYS A 63 -7.36 9.71 5.59
C LYS A 63 -8.44 9.99 4.54
N ILE A 64 -9.61 9.40 4.75
CA ILE A 64 -10.80 9.52 3.91
C ILE A 64 -11.40 10.91 4.12
#